data_AF-G9M807-F1
#
_entry.id   AF-G9M807-F1
#
_cell.length_a   1.000
_cell.length_b   1.000
_cell.length_c   1.000
_cell.angle_alpha   90.00
_cell.angle_beta   90.00
_cell.angle_gamma   90.00
#
_symmetry.space_group_name_H-M   'P 1'
#
loop_
_entity.id
_entity.type
_entity.pdbx_description
1 polymer ?
#
loop_
_entity_poly.entity_id
_entity_poly.type
_entity_poly.pdbx_seq_one_letter_code
_entity_poly.pdbx_strand_id
1 'polypeptide(L)'
;MDNQKVGNKKSKKNDLKKELINFRQSLKEREYNLIFRLDVWRALKVGSGFLGYMMWLYLARIGWINLYSIFRVFVEDESVKVGINTFGNLMFNLLLIALIVLQSVKIPLTKELSGYTSILKPFQEGLKIICKQGTVVFLIGIFTDEINFIDYKNVIIRLCSFLLVYLIATTFEKVTFRKIETLVQKEISKEEFCLETPYGKLQNVSLSTFCLNSKWEKYLYRSERRVSWGSYSPILHECLRETGAVADGEIMVLKDVFGDYEIAFLDQPELRSDCSANG
;
A
#
# COMPACT_ATOMS: atom_id res chain seq x y z
N MET A 1 2.13 50.14 -8.51
CA MET A 1 1.96 48.69 -8.29
C MET A 1 2.84 47.97 -9.30
N ASP A 2 3.96 47.35 -8.89
CA ASP A 2 4.67 46.27 -9.61
C ASP A 2 6.13 46.10 -9.12
N ASN A 3 6.33 45.77 -7.84
CA ASN A 3 7.67 45.35 -7.37
C ASN A 3 7.67 44.20 -6.33
N GLN A 4 6.50 43.67 -5.93
CA GLN A 4 6.43 42.58 -4.94
C GLN A 4 6.56 41.15 -5.52
N LYS A 5 6.52 40.96 -6.85
CA LYS A 5 6.56 39.62 -7.47
C LYS A 5 7.97 39.04 -7.70
N VAL A 6 9.02 39.86 -7.65
CA VAL A 6 10.39 39.41 -8.02
C VAL A 6 11.19 38.87 -6.82
N GLY A 7 10.95 39.39 -5.60
CA GLY A 7 11.64 38.93 -4.37
C GLY A 7 11.29 37.50 -3.94
N ASN A 8 9.99 37.14 -4.02
CA ASN A 8 9.49 35.83 -3.60
C ASN A 8 9.98 34.65 -4.48
N LYS A 9 10.31 34.89 -5.76
CA LYS A 9 10.86 33.84 -6.64
C LYS A 9 12.32 33.50 -6.32
N LYS A 10 13.13 34.48 -5.88
CA LYS A 10 14.54 34.24 -5.50
C LYS A 10 14.68 33.53 -4.15
N SER A 11 13.83 33.85 -3.16
CA SER A 11 13.79 33.13 -1.89
C SER A 11 13.37 31.66 -2.09
N LYS A 12 12.24 31.40 -2.76
CA LYS A 12 11.79 30.02 -3.04
C LYS A 12 12.82 29.17 -3.80
N LYS A 13 13.58 29.77 -4.71
CA LYS A 13 14.63 29.06 -5.48
C LYS A 13 15.84 28.70 -4.62
N ASN A 14 16.16 29.52 -3.61
CA ASN A 14 17.22 29.24 -2.64
C ASN A 14 16.77 28.19 -1.62
N ASP A 15 15.49 28.20 -1.24
CA ASP A 15 14.92 27.20 -0.33
C ASP A 15 14.86 25.82 -0.99
N LEU A 16 14.39 25.74 -2.25
CA LEU A 16 14.45 24.52 -3.08
C LEU A 16 15.88 23.98 -3.25
N LYS A 17 16.87 24.87 -3.44
CA LYS A 17 18.28 24.46 -3.55
C LYS A 17 18.80 23.90 -2.23
N LYS A 18 18.45 24.50 -1.08
CA LYS A 18 18.84 24.00 0.24
C LYS A 18 18.20 22.65 0.52
N GLU A 19 16.91 22.48 0.21
CA GLU A 19 16.22 21.19 0.34
C GLU A 19 16.86 20.11 -0.53
N LEU A 20 17.21 20.44 -1.79
CA LEU A 20 17.92 19.51 -2.68
C LEU A 20 19.29 19.08 -2.14
N ILE A 21 20.02 20.01 -1.51
CA ILE A 21 21.32 19.72 -0.89
C ILE A 21 21.12 18.81 0.33
N ASN A 22 20.17 19.13 1.20
CA ASN A 22 19.85 18.33 2.37
C ASN A 22 19.41 16.91 1.97
N PHE A 23 18.51 16.80 1.01
CA PHE A 23 18.07 15.52 0.45
C PHE A 23 19.25 14.69 -0.10
N ARG A 24 20.15 15.33 -0.85
CA ARG A 24 21.34 14.66 -1.39
C ARG A 24 22.32 14.23 -0.30
N GLN A 25 22.40 14.96 0.81
CA GLN A 25 23.18 14.56 1.98
C GLN A 25 22.54 13.36 2.69
N SER A 26 21.22 13.39 2.91
CA SER A 26 20.47 12.26 3.48
C SER A 26 20.59 10.99 2.64
N LEU A 27 20.62 11.09 1.31
CA LEU A 27 20.85 9.94 0.41
C LEU A 27 22.20 9.23 0.61
N LYS A 28 23.18 9.89 1.23
CA LYS A 28 24.46 9.25 1.58
C LYS A 28 24.33 8.34 2.81
N GLU A 29 23.31 8.57 3.64
CA GLU A 29 23.02 7.69 4.76
C GLU A 29 22.45 6.38 4.27
N ARG A 30 22.94 5.28 4.84
CA ARG A 30 22.60 3.93 4.38
C ARG A 30 21.13 3.62 4.63
N GLU A 31 20.63 4.03 5.79
CA GLU A 31 19.29 3.79 6.29
C GLU A 31 18.28 4.55 5.42
N TYR A 32 18.48 5.86 5.24
CA TYR A 32 17.65 6.70 4.38
C TYR A 32 17.62 6.21 2.92
N ASN A 33 18.77 5.79 2.37
CA ASN A 33 18.84 5.24 1.02
C ASN A 33 18.00 3.96 0.86
N LEU A 34 17.95 3.10 1.90
CA LEU A 34 17.11 1.90 1.87
C LEU A 34 15.62 2.26 1.89
N ILE A 35 15.22 3.23 2.74
CA ILE A 35 13.83 3.74 2.79
C ILE A 35 13.46 4.37 1.45
N PHE A 36 14.30 5.26 0.92
CA PHE A 36 14.06 5.89 -0.37
C PHE A 36 13.93 4.87 -1.51
N ARG A 37 14.76 3.82 -1.53
CA ARG A 37 14.61 2.73 -2.52
C ARG A 37 13.29 2.00 -2.37
N LEU A 38 12.86 1.72 -1.14
CA LEU A 38 11.56 1.10 -0.86
C LEU A 38 10.42 1.96 -1.44
N ASP A 39 10.49 3.28 -1.25
CA ASP A 39 9.50 4.22 -1.76
C ASP A 39 9.47 4.26 -3.29
N VAL A 40 10.64 4.25 -3.93
CA VAL A 40 10.76 4.16 -5.40
C VAL A 40 10.09 2.88 -5.92
N TRP A 41 10.35 1.73 -5.28
CA TRP A 41 9.71 0.47 -5.68
C TRP A 41 8.20 0.51 -5.49
N ARG A 42 7.71 1.12 -4.41
CA ARG A 42 6.27 1.30 -4.16
C ARG A 42 5.62 2.22 -5.19
N ALA A 43 6.23 3.37 -5.48
CA ALA A 43 5.76 4.29 -6.50
C ALA A 43 5.68 3.62 -7.87
N LEU A 44 6.72 2.85 -8.24
CA LEU A 44 6.73 2.05 -9.46
C LEU A 44 5.63 1.00 -9.48
N LYS A 45 5.43 0.27 -8.38
CA LYS A 45 4.36 -0.74 -8.23
C LYS A 45 2.98 -0.09 -8.38
N VAL A 46 2.71 1.01 -7.69
CA VAL A 46 1.42 1.70 -7.75
C VAL A 46 1.19 2.28 -9.15
N GLY A 47 2.18 2.97 -9.71
CA GLY A 47 2.07 3.57 -11.05
C GLY A 47 1.87 2.54 -12.15
N SER A 48 2.67 1.47 -12.17
CA SER A 48 2.52 0.37 -13.14
C SER A 48 1.22 -0.40 -12.94
N GLY A 49 0.80 -0.63 -11.69
CA GLY A 49 -0.47 -1.25 -11.37
C GLY A 49 -1.66 -0.43 -11.88
N PHE A 50 -1.64 0.89 -11.69
CA PHE A 50 -2.67 1.79 -12.19
C PHE A 50 -2.72 1.80 -13.73
N LEU A 51 -1.58 1.96 -14.39
CA LEU A 51 -1.51 1.96 -15.86
C LEU A 51 -1.93 0.60 -16.46
N GLY A 52 -1.48 -0.51 -15.86
CA GLY A 52 -1.90 -1.85 -16.23
C GLY A 52 -3.40 -2.05 -16.06
N TYR A 53 -3.98 -1.52 -14.97
CA TYR A 53 -5.42 -1.60 -14.74
C TYR A 53 -6.23 -0.82 -15.78
N MET A 54 -5.78 0.38 -16.16
CA MET A 54 -6.42 1.17 -17.22
C MET A 54 -6.42 0.45 -18.57
N MET A 55 -5.30 -0.21 -18.92
CA MET A 55 -5.20 -1.02 -20.14
C MET A 55 -6.10 -2.27 -20.07
N TRP A 56 -6.18 -2.91 -18.91
CA TRP A 56 -7.07 -4.06 -18.71
C TRP A 56 -8.55 -3.66 -18.82
N LEU A 57 -8.93 -2.52 -18.23
CA LEU A 57 -10.27 -1.95 -18.35
C LEU A 57 -10.63 -1.65 -19.81
N TYR A 58 -9.67 -1.13 -20.58
CA TYR A 58 -9.84 -0.89 -22.02
C TYR A 58 -10.09 -2.18 -22.81
N LEU A 59 -9.31 -3.24 -22.55
CA LEU A 59 -9.54 -4.56 -23.16
C LEU A 59 -10.90 -5.15 -22.78
N ALA A 60 -11.29 -5.03 -21.51
CA ALA A 60 -12.59 -5.47 -21.05
C ALA A 60 -13.71 -4.73 -21.77
N ARG A 61 -13.59 -3.40 -21.93
CA ARG A 61 -14.56 -2.59 -22.69
C ARG A 61 -14.72 -3.09 -24.12
N ILE A 62 -13.62 -3.42 -24.80
CA ILE A 62 -13.68 -3.96 -26.17
C ILE A 62 -14.47 -5.27 -26.20
N GLY A 63 -14.22 -6.17 -25.24
CA GLY A 63 -15.01 -7.39 -25.12
C GLY A 63 -16.50 -7.11 -24.90
N TRP A 64 -16.85 -6.21 -23.97
CA TRP A 64 -18.24 -5.82 -23.73
C TRP A 64 -18.92 -5.18 -24.94
N ILE A 65 -18.21 -4.39 -25.74
CA ILE A 65 -18.73 -3.80 -26.99
C ILE A 65 -18.98 -4.88 -28.05
N ASN A 66 -18.25 -6.00 -28.00
CA ASN A 66 -18.39 -7.13 -28.91
C ASN A 66 -19.10 -8.31 -28.23
N LEU A 67 -20.11 -8.03 -27.39
CA LEU A 67 -20.84 -9.08 -26.68
C LEU A 67 -21.50 -10.10 -27.63
N TYR A 68 -21.83 -9.69 -28.85
CA TYR A 68 -22.35 -10.57 -29.90
C TYR A 68 -21.45 -11.76 -30.18
N SER A 69 -20.13 -11.66 -29.96
CA SER A 69 -19.18 -12.78 -30.14
C SER A 69 -19.57 -14.05 -29.37
N ILE A 70 -20.27 -13.93 -28.24
CA ILE A 70 -20.78 -15.08 -27.48
C ILE A 70 -21.97 -15.73 -28.22
N PHE A 71 -22.81 -14.91 -28.84
CA PHE A 71 -24.06 -15.33 -29.47
C PHE A 71 -23.90 -15.75 -30.92
N ARG A 72 -22.82 -15.31 -31.59
CA ARG A 72 -22.49 -15.70 -32.97
C ARG A 72 -22.43 -17.21 -33.16
N VAL A 73 -22.08 -17.96 -32.11
CA VAL A 73 -22.07 -19.44 -32.13
C VAL A 73 -23.48 -20.03 -32.29
N PHE A 74 -24.53 -19.29 -31.93
CA PHE A 74 -25.91 -19.77 -31.88
C PHE A 74 -26.86 -19.04 -32.84
N VAL A 75 -26.54 -17.79 -33.22
CA VAL A 75 -27.40 -16.92 -34.01
C VAL A 75 -26.54 -16.20 -35.05
N GLU A 76 -26.80 -16.47 -36.33
CA GLU A 76 -26.16 -15.80 -37.48
C GLU A 76 -27.10 -14.75 -38.09
N ASP A 77 -27.49 -13.74 -37.29
CA ASP A 77 -28.32 -12.62 -37.76
C ASP A 77 -27.63 -11.28 -37.48
N GLU A 78 -27.21 -10.61 -38.56
CA GLU A 78 -26.54 -9.31 -38.47
C GLU A 78 -27.41 -8.19 -37.90
N SER A 79 -28.74 -8.28 -38.02
CA SER A 79 -29.64 -7.29 -37.45
C SER A 79 -29.66 -7.35 -35.91
N VAL A 80 -29.46 -8.55 -35.35
CA VAL A 80 -29.40 -8.80 -33.90
C VAL A 80 -28.04 -8.37 -33.33
N LYS A 81 -26.97 -8.43 -34.13
CA LYS A 81 -25.60 -8.06 -33.73
C LYS A 81 -25.51 -6.65 -33.15
N VAL A 82 -26.07 -5.65 -33.84
CA VAL A 82 -26.01 -4.24 -33.41
C VAL A 82 -26.71 -4.06 -32.06
N GLY A 83 -27.86 -4.72 -31.87
CA GLY A 83 -28.61 -4.67 -30.62
C GLY A 83 -27.82 -5.24 -29.44
N ILE A 84 -27.24 -6.43 -29.60
CA ILE A 84 -26.47 -7.11 -28.54
C ILE A 84 -25.19 -6.32 -28.18
N ASN A 85 -24.48 -5.80 -29.18
CA ASN A 85 -23.27 -5.00 -28.95
C ASN A 85 -23.58 -3.66 -28.25
N THR A 86 -24.68 -3.00 -28.63
CA THR A 86 -25.15 -1.77 -27.97
C THR A 86 -25.52 -2.04 -26.51
N PHE A 87 -26.21 -3.15 -26.26
CA PHE A 87 -26.54 -3.60 -24.91
C PHE A 87 -25.28 -3.87 -24.07
N GLY A 88 -24.29 -4.59 -24.62
CA GLY A 88 -23.04 -4.87 -23.93
C GLY A 88 -22.27 -3.60 -23.52
N ASN A 89 -22.18 -2.61 -24.42
CA ASN A 89 -21.58 -1.31 -24.11
C ASN A 89 -22.36 -0.55 -23.01
N LEU A 90 -23.69 -0.55 -23.07
CA LEU A 90 -24.54 0.08 -22.06
C LEU A 90 -24.33 -0.56 -20.67
N MET A 91 -24.32 -1.89 -20.61
CA MET A 91 -24.09 -2.65 -19.38
C MET A 91 -22.74 -2.34 -18.75
N PHE A 92 -21.66 -2.31 -19.55
CA PHE A 92 -20.33 -1.95 -19.06
C PHE A 92 -20.32 -0.56 -18.40
N ASN A 93 -20.89 0.44 -19.05
CA ASN A 93 -20.92 1.81 -18.52
C ASN A 93 -21.79 1.92 -17.25
N LEU A 94 -22.96 1.27 -17.23
CA LEU A 94 -23.83 1.27 -16.05
C LEU A 94 -23.18 0.60 -14.84
N LEU A 95 -22.50 -0.54 -15.03
CA LEU A 95 -21.80 -1.24 -13.96
C LEU A 95 -20.65 -0.39 -13.39
N LEU A 96 -19.90 0.32 -14.23
CA LEU A 96 -18.86 1.25 -13.77
C LEU A 96 -19.43 2.44 -13.00
N ILE A 97 -20.50 3.06 -13.51
CA ILE A 97 -21.17 4.18 -12.83
C ILE A 97 -21.73 3.72 -11.48
N ALA A 98 -22.40 2.57 -11.43
CA ALA A 98 -22.93 2.02 -10.19
C ALA A 98 -21.84 1.80 -9.14
N LEU A 99 -20.69 1.23 -9.55
CA LEU A 99 -19.54 1.07 -8.66
C LEU A 99 -19.01 2.42 -8.17
N ILE A 100 -18.84 3.41 -9.03
CA ILE A 100 -18.34 4.75 -8.65
C ILE A 100 -19.30 5.42 -7.66
N VAL A 101 -20.60 5.40 -7.94
CA VAL A 101 -21.64 6.02 -7.10
C VAL A 101 -21.73 5.34 -5.74
N LEU A 102 -21.69 4.00 -5.71
CA LEU A 102 -21.71 3.23 -4.45
C LEU A 102 -20.51 3.55 -3.56
N GLN A 103 -19.35 3.86 -4.13
CA GLN A 103 -18.18 4.26 -3.34
C GLN A 103 -18.20 5.72 -2.95
N SER A 104 -18.58 6.64 -3.84
CA SER A 104 -18.60 8.08 -3.57
C SER A 104 -19.58 8.46 -2.44
N VAL A 105 -20.64 7.69 -2.25
CA VAL A 105 -21.57 7.85 -1.10
C VAL A 105 -20.95 7.34 0.20
N LYS A 106 -20.17 6.26 0.18
CA LYS A 106 -19.60 5.62 1.40
C LYS A 106 -18.33 6.30 1.92
N ILE A 107 -17.52 6.88 1.04
CA ILE A 107 -16.26 7.58 1.36
C ILE A 107 -16.43 8.75 2.36
N PRO A 108 -17.40 9.67 2.21
CA PRO A 108 -17.59 10.78 3.17
C PRO A 108 -18.21 10.35 4.51
N LEU A 109 -18.84 9.17 4.58
CA LEU A 109 -19.46 8.64 5.82
C LEU A 109 -18.45 7.97 6.76
N THR A 110 -17.21 7.80 6.33
CA THR A 110 -16.21 7.00 7.04
C THR A 110 -15.14 7.90 7.64
N LYS A 111 -15.07 7.96 8.98
CA LYS A 111 -14.10 8.82 9.69
C LYS A 111 -12.78 8.13 10.03
N GLU A 112 -12.68 6.81 9.85
CA GLU A 112 -11.50 6.01 10.22
C GLU A 112 -10.85 5.34 9.01
N LEU A 113 -9.51 5.34 8.98
CA LEU A 113 -8.68 4.70 7.93
C LEU A 113 -9.01 3.21 7.72
N SER A 114 -9.35 2.49 8.80
CA SER A 114 -9.79 1.09 8.80
C SER A 114 -11.07 0.90 7.98
N GLY A 115 -12.04 1.80 8.15
CA GLY A 115 -13.31 1.78 7.41
C GLY A 115 -13.13 1.98 5.91
N TYR A 116 -12.15 2.78 5.47
CA TYR A 116 -11.87 2.96 4.03
C TYR A 116 -11.46 1.65 3.35
N THR A 117 -10.70 0.78 4.03
CA THR A 117 -10.32 -0.53 3.47
C THR A 117 -11.52 -1.47 3.30
N SER A 118 -12.51 -1.38 4.18
CA SER A 118 -13.76 -2.15 4.09
C SER A 118 -14.65 -1.73 2.92
N ILE A 119 -14.52 -0.48 2.48
CA ILE A 119 -15.25 0.11 1.35
C ILE A 119 -14.54 -0.19 0.02
N LEU A 120 -13.21 -0.09 0.01
CA LEU A 120 -12.40 -0.31 -1.19
C LEU A 120 -12.34 -1.78 -1.64
N LYS A 121 -12.46 -2.75 -0.71
CA LYS A 121 -12.42 -4.19 -1.04
C LYS A 121 -13.56 -4.63 -1.99
N PRO A 122 -14.85 -4.40 -1.68
CA PRO A 122 -15.95 -4.72 -2.59
C PRO A 122 -15.85 -3.99 -3.94
N PHE A 123 -15.36 -2.75 -3.95
CA PHE A 123 -15.12 -2.00 -5.19
C PHE A 123 -14.12 -2.70 -6.10
N GLN A 124 -12.97 -3.09 -5.52
CA GLN A 124 -11.92 -3.79 -6.24
C GLN A 124 -12.41 -5.14 -6.78
N GLU A 125 -13.21 -5.87 -6.00
CA GLU A 125 -13.81 -7.14 -6.42
C GLU A 125 -14.80 -6.95 -7.57
N GLY A 126 -15.72 -5.97 -7.46
CA GLY A 126 -16.68 -5.65 -8.51
C GLY A 126 -16.00 -5.27 -9.82
N LEU A 127 -15.01 -4.37 -9.78
CA LEU A 127 -14.26 -4.01 -10.99
C LEU A 127 -13.50 -5.21 -11.57
N LYS A 128 -12.89 -6.07 -10.75
CA LYS A 128 -12.22 -7.29 -11.22
C LYS A 128 -13.20 -8.23 -11.94
N ILE A 129 -14.43 -8.38 -11.46
CA ILE A 129 -15.44 -9.24 -12.11
C ILE A 129 -15.78 -8.69 -13.50
N ILE A 130 -16.07 -7.39 -13.61
CA ILE A 130 -16.38 -6.73 -14.89
C ILE A 130 -15.23 -6.88 -15.87
N CYS A 131 -13.99 -6.64 -15.41
CA CYS A 131 -12.80 -6.78 -16.24
C CYS A 131 -12.58 -8.22 -16.70
N LYS A 132 -12.76 -9.21 -15.81
CA LYS A 132 -12.67 -10.64 -16.15
C LYS A 132 -13.70 -11.03 -17.20
N GLN A 133 -14.97 -10.70 -16.99
CA GLN A 133 -16.04 -11.00 -17.96
C GLN A 133 -15.75 -10.38 -19.32
N GLY A 134 -15.42 -9.09 -19.36
CA GLY A 134 -15.06 -8.41 -20.60
C GLY A 134 -13.83 -9.03 -21.28
N THR A 135 -12.82 -9.46 -20.51
CA THR A 135 -11.64 -10.15 -21.08
C THR A 135 -12.00 -11.50 -21.69
N VAL A 136 -12.88 -12.28 -21.03
CA VAL A 136 -13.36 -13.55 -21.59
C VAL A 136 -14.10 -13.31 -22.90
N VAL A 137 -14.99 -12.31 -22.94
CA VAL A 137 -15.71 -11.95 -24.18
C VAL A 137 -14.73 -11.50 -25.27
N PHE A 138 -13.72 -10.71 -24.92
CA PHE A 138 -12.67 -10.29 -25.84
C PHE A 138 -11.92 -11.49 -26.45
N LEU A 139 -11.57 -12.50 -25.64
CA LEU A 139 -10.92 -13.71 -26.13
C LEU A 139 -11.84 -14.55 -27.03
N ILE A 140 -13.12 -14.67 -26.68
CA ILE A 140 -14.14 -15.31 -27.54
C ILE A 140 -14.29 -14.53 -28.86
N GLY A 141 -14.27 -13.20 -28.81
CA GLY A 141 -14.33 -12.35 -29.99
C GLY A 141 -13.15 -12.55 -30.93
N ILE A 142 -11.94 -12.78 -30.40
CA ILE A 142 -10.79 -13.18 -31.22
C ILE A 142 -11.02 -14.56 -31.83
N PHE A 143 -11.49 -15.54 -31.04
CA PHE A 143 -11.72 -16.90 -31.52
C PHE A 143 -12.81 -16.98 -32.59
N THR A 144 -13.82 -16.11 -32.51
CA THR A 144 -14.92 -16.04 -33.47
C THR A 144 -14.65 -15.07 -34.63
N ASP A 145 -13.43 -14.53 -34.75
CA ASP A 145 -13.04 -13.53 -35.77
C ASP A 145 -13.90 -12.24 -35.77
N GLU A 146 -14.62 -11.96 -34.69
CA GLU A 146 -15.31 -10.68 -34.47
C GLU A 146 -14.35 -9.56 -34.05
N ILE A 147 -13.22 -9.93 -33.47
CA ILE A 147 -12.17 -9.01 -33.02
C ILE A 147 -10.87 -9.40 -33.70
N ASN A 148 -10.32 -8.51 -34.53
CA ASN A 148 -9.00 -8.71 -35.11
C ASN A 148 -7.91 -8.45 -34.05
N PHE A 149 -7.18 -9.50 -33.66
CA PHE A 149 -6.13 -9.42 -32.65
C PHE A 149 -5.01 -8.42 -33.00
N ILE A 150 -4.70 -8.25 -34.29
CA ILE A 150 -3.60 -7.39 -34.76
C ILE A 150 -3.80 -5.95 -34.28
N ASP A 151 -5.05 -5.48 -34.28
CA ASP A 151 -5.42 -4.12 -33.89
C ASP A 151 -5.13 -3.83 -32.41
N TYR A 152 -5.08 -4.87 -31.57
CA TYR A 152 -4.92 -4.75 -30.12
C TYR A 152 -3.58 -5.28 -29.60
N LYS A 153 -2.73 -5.83 -30.47
CA LYS A 153 -1.42 -6.40 -30.11
C LYS A 153 -0.57 -5.42 -29.29
N ASN A 154 -0.51 -4.15 -29.68
CA ASN A 154 0.28 -3.14 -28.96
C ASN A 154 -0.25 -2.86 -27.55
N VAL A 155 -1.58 -2.90 -27.35
CA VAL A 155 -2.21 -2.72 -26.03
C VAL A 155 -1.85 -3.89 -25.12
N ILE A 156 -1.91 -5.11 -25.64
CA ILE A 156 -1.58 -6.33 -24.89
C ILE A 156 -0.09 -6.35 -24.52
N ILE A 157 0.81 -6.01 -25.44
CA ILE A 157 2.25 -5.90 -25.14
C ILE A 157 2.50 -4.89 -24.02
N ARG A 158 1.86 -3.71 -24.08
CA ARG A 158 1.98 -2.70 -23.02
C ARG A 158 1.43 -3.20 -21.70
N LEU A 159 0.26 -3.85 -21.69
CA LEU A 159 -0.31 -4.48 -20.49
C LEU A 159 0.69 -5.47 -19.86
N CYS A 160 1.26 -6.38 -20.66
CA CYS A 160 2.25 -7.34 -20.19
C CYS A 160 3.51 -6.64 -19.62
N SER A 161 3.98 -5.57 -20.27
CA SER A 161 5.12 -4.79 -19.77
C SER A 161 4.82 -4.12 -18.42
N PHE A 162 3.62 -3.55 -18.23
CA PHE A 162 3.23 -2.98 -16.94
C PHE A 162 3.07 -4.04 -15.86
N LEU A 163 2.51 -5.20 -16.18
CA LEU A 163 2.44 -6.34 -15.25
C LEU A 163 3.83 -6.84 -14.86
N LEU A 164 4.78 -6.87 -15.79
CA LEU A 164 6.16 -7.25 -15.52
C LEU A 164 6.83 -6.24 -14.58
N VAL A 165 6.70 -4.94 -14.85
CA VAL A 165 7.22 -3.88 -13.97
C VAL A 165 6.57 -3.97 -12.58
N TYR A 166 5.27 -4.20 -12.51
CA TYR A 166 4.55 -4.40 -11.25
C TYR A 166 5.11 -5.58 -10.45
N LEU A 167 5.35 -6.71 -11.11
CA LEU A 167 5.91 -7.92 -10.49
C LEU A 167 7.33 -7.67 -9.96
N ILE A 168 8.18 -7.05 -10.78
CA ILE A 168 9.55 -6.68 -10.44
C ILE A 168 9.54 -5.74 -9.22
N ALA A 169 8.78 -4.66 -9.29
CA ALA A 169 8.66 -3.68 -8.22
C ALA A 169 8.14 -4.29 -6.92
N THR A 170 7.12 -5.16 -6.99
CA THR A 170 6.60 -5.91 -5.84
C THR A 170 7.66 -6.81 -5.20
N THR A 171 8.49 -7.45 -6.04
CA THR A 171 9.55 -8.34 -5.56
C THR A 171 10.64 -7.55 -4.85
N PHE A 172 11.13 -6.47 -5.47
CA PHE A 172 12.17 -5.62 -4.90
C PHE A 172 11.71 -4.84 -3.66
N GLU A 173 10.45 -4.42 -3.61
CA GLU A 173 9.85 -3.85 -2.41
C GLU A 173 9.92 -4.84 -1.24
N LYS A 174 9.45 -6.08 -1.44
CA LYS A 174 9.48 -7.12 -0.38
C LYS A 174 10.89 -7.42 0.10
N VAL A 175 11.85 -7.54 -0.83
CA VAL A 175 13.26 -7.79 -0.50
C VAL A 175 13.85 -6.62 0.28
N THR A 176 13.57 -5.39 -0.14
CA THR A 176 14.07 -4.18 0.53
C THR A 176 13.47 -4.04 1.92
N PHE A 177 12.16 -4.27 2.06
CA PHE A 177 11.47 -4.20 3.34
C PHE A 177 12.02 -5.23 4.34
N ARG A 178 12.15 -6.51 3.94
CA ARG A 178 12.77 -7.55 4.78
C ARG A 178 14.20 -7.20 5.17
N LYS A 179 14.97 -6.61 4.25
CA LYS A 179 16.33 -6.16 4.55
C LYS A 179 16.35 -5.05 5.61
N ILE A 180 15.41 -4.11 5.55
CA ILE A 180 15.26 -3.06 6.58
C ILE A 180 14.88 -3.72 7.91
N GLU A 181 13.86 -4.57 7.92
CA GLU A 181 13.41 -5.31 9.11
C GLU A 181 14.58 -6.04 9.80
N THR A 182 15.36 -6.83 9.05
CA THR A 182 16.53 -7.53 9.60
C THR A 182 17.61 -6.57 10.12
N LEU A 183 17.81 -5.41 9.51
CA LEU A 183 18.78 -4.43 9.98
C LEU A 183 18.32 -3.74 11.27
N VAL A 184 17.02 -3.42 11.36
CA VAL A 184 16.42 -2.85 12.56
C VAL A 184 16.47 -3.85 13.72
N GLN A 185 16.09 -5.12 13.47
CA GLN A 185 16.16 -6.19 14.49
C GLN A 185 17.55 -6.39 15.07
N LYS A 186 18.60 -6.22 14.26
CA LYS A 186 20.00 -6.34 14.74
C LYS A 186 20.44 -5.20 15.64
N GLU A 187 19.75 -4.06 15.60
CA GLU A 187 20.03 -2.90 16.44
C GLU A 187 19.08 -2.78 17.63
N ILE A 188 18.18 -3.76 17.80
CA ILE A 188 17.31 -3.89 18.97
C ILE A 188 17.93 -4.91 19.93
N SER A 189 18.11 -4.50 21.19
CA SER A 189 18.53 -5.34 22.30
C SER A 189 17.38 -5.50 23.30
N LYS A 190 17.30 -6.65 23.95
CA LYS A 190 16.42 -6.83 25.11
C LYS A 190 17.16 -6.47 26.38
N GLU A 191 16.61 -5.52 27.12
CA GLU A 191 17.16 -5.03 28.37
C GLU A 191 16.08 -5.11 29.46
N GLU A 192 16.51 -5.43 30.69
CA GLU A 192 15.61 -5.51 31.83
C GLU A 192 15.62 -4.18 32.60
N PHE A 193 14.44 -3.61 32.81
CA PHE A 193 14.26 -2.36 33.53
C PHE A 193 13.53 -2.58 34.85
N CYS A 194 13.94 -1.83 35.86
CA CYS A 194 13.16 -1.64 37.08
C CYS A 194 12.32 -0.37 36.91
N LEU A 195 11.01 -0.50 36.77
CA LEU A 195 10.09 0.61 36.60
C LEU A 195 9.45 0.98 37.94
N GLU A 196 9.60 2.23 38.35
CA GLU A 196 8.93 2.77 39.53
C GLU A 196 7.57 3.33 39.12
N THR A 197 6.49 2.80 39.69
CA THR A 197 5.12 3.26 39.42
C THR A 197 4.48 3.78 40.70
N PRO A 198 3.42 4.61 40.62
CA PRO A 198 2.63 5.04 41.78
C PRO A 198 2.02 3.88 42.59
N TYR A 199 1.95 2.68 42.00
CA TYR A 199 1.40 1.47 42.63
C TYR A 199 2.48 0.53 43.17
N GLY A 200 3.77 0.86 43.01
CA GLY A 200 4.90 0.04 43.43
C GLY A 200 5.99 -0.11 42.36
N LYS A 201 7.07 -0.82 42.72
CA LYS A 201 8.22 -1.05 41.84
C LYS A 201 8.06 -2.36 41.07
N LEU A 202 7.96 -2.28 39.75
CA LEU A 202 8.02 -3.43 38.84
C LEU A 202 9.49 -3.76 38.57
N GLN A 203 9.92 -4.96 38.96
CA GLN A 203 11.28 -5.43 38.72
C GLN A 203 11.31 -6.36 37.51
N ASN A 204 12.44 -6.38 36.79
CA ASN A 204 12.73 -7.28 35.67
C ASN A 204 11.74 -7.16 34.50
N VAL A 205 11.35 -5.94 34.15
CA VAL A 205 10.53 -5.69 32.95
C VAL A 205 11.43 -5.78 31.73
N SER A 206 11.31 -6.86 30.96
CA SER A 206 12.00 -7.03 29.68
C SER A 206 11.43 -6.05 28.66
N LEU A 207 12.25 -5.16 28.13
CA LEU A 207 11.89 -4.21 27.09
C LEU A 207 12.88 -4.28 25.92
N SER A 208 12.37 -4.02 24.73
CA SER A 208 13.16 -3.94 23.51
C SER A 208 13.66 -2.49 23.31
N THR A 209 14.97 -2.28 23.36
CA THR A 209 15.62 -0.96 23.23
C THR A 209 16.54 -0.89 22.03
N PHE A 210 16.73 0.30 21.46
CA PHE A 210 17.75 0.51 20.45
C PHE A 210 19.13 0.57 21.11
N CYS A 211 20.14 -0.03 20.47
CA CYS A 211 21.53 0.19 20.85
C CYS A 211 21.85 1.69 20.83
N LEU A 212 22.67 2.17 21.78
CA LEU A 212 23.03 3.59 21.98
C LEU A 212 23.50 4.38 20.73
N ASN A 213 23.97 3.68 19.68
CA ASN A 213 24.43 4.28 18.42
C ASN A 213 23.54 3.92 17.22
N SER A 214 22.28 3.53 17.47
CA SER A 214 21.37 3.12 16.39
C SER A 214 21.09 4.29 15.46
N LYS A 215 21.21 4.03 14.16
CA LYS A 215 20.87 5.01 13.12
C LYS A 215 19.43 4.89 12.66
N TRP A 216 18.73 3.83 13.07
CA TRP A 216 17.34 3.56 12.69
C TRP A 216 16.34 4.29 13.57
N GLU A 217 16.69 4.63 14.82
CA GLU A 217 15.80 5.31 15.76
C GLU A 217 15.15 6.57 15.17
N LYS A 218 15.93 7.40 14.46
CA LYS A 218 15.43 8.62 13.82
C LYS A 218 14.42 8.39 12.69
N TYR A 219 14.40 7.19 12.10
CA TYR A 219 13.52 6.81 10.99
C TYR A 219 12.30 6.03 11.44
N LEU A 220 12.20 5.72 12.73
CA LEU A 220 11.11 4.94 13.28
C LEU A 220 10.24 5.81 14.20
N TYR A 221 8.96 5.49 14.25
CA TYR A 221 7.98 6.08 15.16
C TYR A 221 7.29 4.95 15.92
N ARG A 222 6.94 5.22 17.17
CA ARG A 222 6.26 4.27 18.07
C ARG A 222 4.78 4.61 18.08
N SER A 223 3.94 3.62 17.79
CA SER A 223 2.50 3.86 17.71
C SER A 223 1.91 4.09 19.10
N GLU A 224 1.46 5.32 19.38
CA GLU A 224 0.72 5.66 20.60
C GLU A 224 -0.60 4.88 20.75
N ARG A 225 -1.14 4.31 19.66
CA ARG A 225 -2.53 3.85 19.57
C ARG A 225 -2.75 2.34 19.54
N ARG A 226 -1.70 1.51 19.51
CA ARG A 226 -1.84 0.04 19.37
C ARG A 226 -1.22 -0.78 20.51
N VAL A 227 -1.39 -0.33 21.75
CA VAL A 227 -1.24 -1.21 22.93
C VAL A 227 -2.57 -1.96 23.12
N SER A 228 -2.80 -3.02 22.34
CA SER A 228 -4.02 -3.84 22.44
C SER A 228 -3.90 -4.98 23.46
N TRP A 229 -2.73 -5.17 24.07
CA TRP A 229 -2.48 -6.17 25.10
C TRP A 229 -2.15 -5.45 26.41
N GLY A 230 -3.06 -5.54 27.38
CA GLY A 230 -2.90 -4.93 28.69
C GLY A 230 -3.25 -3.45 28.71
N SER A 231 -4.07 -3.05 29.68
CA SER A 231 -4.50 -1.68 29.96
C SER A 231 -3.41 -0.64 29.69
N TYR A 232 -3.68 0.29 28.77
CA TYR A 232 -2.84 1.47 28.54
C TYR A 232 -2.53 2.15 29.88
N SER A 233 -1.25 2.17 30.25
CA SER A 233 -0.75 2.86 31.43
C SER A 233 -0.02 4.12 30.97
N PRO A 234 -0.52 5.32 31.28
CA PRO A 234 0.15 6.58 30.93
C PRO A 234 1.58 6.64 31.49
N ILE A 235 1.79 6.06 32.67
CA ILE A 235 3.09 6.02 33.35
C ILE A 235 4.06 5.10 32.62
N LEU A 236 3.62 3.90 32.23
CA LEU A 236 4.45 3.00 31.43
C LEU A 236 4.80 3.64 30.08
N HIS A 237 3.83 4.31 29.46
CA HIS A 237 4.04 5.01 28.20
C HIS A 237 5.06 6.15 28.33
N GLU A 238 4.99 6.93 29.41
CA GLU A 238 5.96 7.99 29.70
C GLU A 238 7.36 7.41 29.96
N CYS A 239 7.47 6.33 30.75
CA CYS A 239 8.74 5.64 30.97
C CYS A 239 9.34 5.05 29.68
N LEU A 240 8.53 4.42 28.82
CA LEU A 240 8.96 3.92 27.51
C LEU A 240 9.45 5.06 26.61
N ARG A 241 8.77 6.21 26.67
CA ARG A 241 9.17 7.41 25.92
C ARG A 241 10.52 7.95 26.40
N GLU A 242 10.73 8.05 27.71
CA GLU A 242 11.98 8.57 28.30
C GLU A 242 13.18 7.65 28.07
N THR A 243 12.97 6.33 28.17
CA THR A 243 14.04 5.32 28.05
C THR A 243 14.37 4.95 26.62
N GLY A 244 13.59 5.38 25.64
CA GLY A 244 13.76 4.91 24.28
C GLY A 244 13.34 3.43 24.09
N ALA A 245 12.65 2.86 25.07
CA ALA A 245 12.24 1.46 25.07
C ALA A 245 10.89 1.23 24.40
N VAL A 246 10.68 0.01 23.93
CA VAL A 246 9.48 -0.48 23.26
C VAL A 246 9.04 -1.75 23.96
N ALA A 247 7.74 -1.87 24.24
CA ALA A 247 7.20 -3.09 24.84
C ALA A 247 7.11 -4.21 23.79
N ASP A 248 7.37 -5.46 24.19
CA ASP A 248 7.24 -6.61 23.29
C ASP A 248 5.82 -6.66 22.69
N GLY A 249 5.73 -6.71 21.35
CA GLY A 249 4.46 -6.67 20.62
C GLY A 249 4.00 -5.26 20.19
N GLU A 250 4.71 -4.20 20.56
CA GLU A 250 4.42 -2.85 20.07
C GLU A 250 4.85 -2.69 18.60
N ILE A 251 3.99 -2.01 17.84
CA ILE A 251 4.18 -1.78 16.41
C ILE A 251 5.03 -0.53 16.22
N MET A 252 6.18 -0.69 15.57
CA MET A 252 6.97 0.44 15.10
C MET A 252 6.53 0.84 13.70
N VAL A 253 6.76 2.08 13.33
CA VAL A 253 6.34 2.64 12.05
C VAL A 253 7.53 3.32 11.39
N LEU A 254 7.88 2.90 10.17
CA LEU A 254 8.91 3.50 9.34
C LEU A 254 8.40 4.79 8.71
N LYS A 255 9.03 5.90 9.08
CA LYS A 255 8.80 7.22 8.46
C LYS A 255 9.44 7.25 7.08
N ASP A 256 8.67 7.66 6.08
CA ASP A 256 9.16 7.81 4.72
C ASP A 256 8.78 9.17 4.12
N VAL A 257 8.95 9.33 2.79
CA VAL A 257 8.58 10.56 2.08
C VAL A 257 7.08 10.67 1.84
N PHE A 258 6.35 9.56 1.78
CA PHE A 258 4.95 9.48 1.38
C PHE A 258 3.96 9.25 2.54
N GLY A 259 4.46 9.13 3.78
CA GLY A 259 3.71 8.82 4.98
C GLY A 259 4.47 7.90 5.94
N ASP A 260 3.74 6.95 6.49
CA ASP A 260 4.15 6.11 7.60
C ASP A 260 3.87 4.64 7.24
N TYR A 261 4.84 3.75 7.42
CA TYR A 261 4.69 2.32 7.16
C TYR A 261 4.80 1.49 8.41
N GLU A 262 3.92 0.50 8.56
CA GLU A 262 3.94 -0.38 9.72
C GLU A 262 5.08 -1.42 9.66
N ILE A 263 5.93 -1.47 10.69
CA ILE A 263 6.87 -2.55 11.02
C ILE A 263 6.36 -3.21 12.31
N ALA A 264 5.86 -4.43 12.21
CA ALA A 264 5.44 -5.19 13.39
C ALA A 264 6.65 -5.87 14.02
N PHE A 265 6.87 -5.68 15.33
CA PHE A 265 7.82 -6.48 16.11
C PHE A 265 7.02 -7.42 17.01
N LEU A 266 7.15 -8.71 16.74
CA LEU A 266 6.68 -9.78 17.61
C LEU A 266 7.90 -10.57 18.04
N ASP A 267 8.37 -10.28 19.25
CA ASP A 267 9.14 -11.26 20.00
C ASP A 267 8.23 -11.79 21.11
N GLN A 268 7.55 -12.91 20.86
CA GLN A 268 7.05 -13.73 21.95
C GLN A 268 8.24 -14.58 22.45
N PRO A 269 8.70 -14.42 23.70
CA PRO A 269 9.36 -15.54 24.35
C PRO A 269 8.33 -16.68 24.48
N GLU A 270 8.79 -17.91 24.22
CA GLU A 270 8.06 -19.13 24.49
C GLU A 270 7.28 -18.99 25.80
N LEU A 271 6.00 -19.39 25.80
CA LEU A 271 5.28 -19.66 27.03
C LEU A 271 6.14 -20.60 27.88
N ARG A 272 6.90 -20.08 28.85
CA ARG A 272 7.24 -20.84 30.04
C ARG A 272 5.95 -20.95 30.84
N SER A 273 5.17 -21.96 30.47
CA SER A 273 4.23 -22.59 31.38
C SER A 273 5.05 -23.21 32.51
N ASP A 274 5.42 -22.42 33.50
CA ASP A 274 5.82 -22.91 34.81
C ASP A 274 5.59 -21.80 35.84
N CYS A 275 4.35 -21.75 36.29
CA CYS A 275 4.04 -21.36 37.66
C CYS A 275 3.29 -22.54 38.28
N SER A 276 4.09 -23.46 38.81
CA SER A 276 3.85 -24.14 40.09
C SER A 276 2.39 -24.31 40.50
N ALA A 277 1.80 -25.44 40.13
CA ALA A 277 0.87 -26.13 41.00
C ALA A 277 1.65 -26.64 42.22
N ASN A 278 1.93 -25.74 43.17
CA ASN A 278 2.12 -26.09 44.57
C ASN A 278 0.89 -25.60 45.30
N GLY A 279 0.00 -26.56 45.55
CA GLY A 279 -1.26 -26.46 46.28
C GLY A 279 -1.88 -27.84 46.28
#